data_AF-A0A382L486-F1
#
_entry.id   AF-A0A382L486-F1
#
_cell.length_a   1.000
_cell.length_b   1.000
_cell.length_c   1.000
_cell.angle_alpha   90.00
_cell.angle_beta   90.00
_cell.angle_gamma   90.00
#
_symmetry.space_group_name_H-M   'P 1'
#
loop_
_entity.id
_entity.type
_entity.pdbx_description
1 polymer ?
#
loop_
_entity_poly.entity_id
_entity_poly.type
_entity_poly.pdbx_seq_one_letter_code
_entity_poly.pdbx_strand_id
1 'polypeptide(L)'
;MESEDKMWIKKYPAFIVNKILSGFQDTLMLVNEMNRCHFLDKDMQFHFLINSVRSRKRFSPFLRANKLKNIGVIKEYYGYNNEKAKVALDILTKDELKTLKEKLYKGGTK
;
A
#
# COMPACT_ATOMS: atom_id res chain seq x y z
N MET A 1 -21.94 -2.84 19.87
CA MET A 1 -22.30 -3.54 18.62
C MET A 1 -22.83 -4.89 19.05
N GLU A 2 -24.13 -4.97 19.35
CA GLU A 2 -24.80 -6.26 19.47
C GLU A 2 -24.89 -6.82 18.06
N SER A 3 -23.87 -7.57 17.68
CA SER A 3 -23.88 -8.36 16.47
C SER A 3 -23.80 -9.80 16.95
N GLU A 4 -24.94 -10.49 16.87
CA GLU A 4 -25.11 -11.93 17.17
C GLU A 4 -24.30 -12.84 16.22
N ASP A 5 -23.36 -12.28 15.46
CA ASP A 5 -22.65 -12.95 14.39
C ASP A 5 -21.36 -13.56 14.93
N LYS A 6 -21.45 -14.75 15.54
CA LYS A 6 -20.32 -15.47 16.18
C LYS A 6 -19.06 -15.61 15.31
N MET A 7 -19.17 -15.45 13.98
CA MET A 7 -18.04 -15.53 13.04
C MET A 7 -17.36 -14.18 12.73
N TRP A 8 -17.72 -13.07 13.39
CA TRP A 8 -17.11 -11.76 13.14
C TRP A 8 -15.57 -11.79 13.28
N ILE A 9 -15.06 -12.60 14.21
CA ILE A 9 -13.63 -12.81 14.48
C ILE A 9 -12.90 -13.24 13.21
N LYS A 10 -13.48 -14.16 12.43
CA LYS A 10 -12.85 -14.66 11.19
C LYS A 10 -12.79 -13.58 10.11
N LYS A 11 -13.81 -12.73 10.03
CA LYS A 11 -13.94 -11.66 9.04
C LYS A 11 -13.14 -10.41 9.38
N TYR A 12 -12.59 -10.29 10.59
CA TYR A 12 -11.86 -9.09 11.00
C TYR A 12 -10.61 -8.83 10.14
N PRO A 13 -10.54 -7.70 9.41
CA PRO A 13 -9.42 -7.38 8.56
C PRO A 13 -8.39 -6.52 9.31
N ALA A 14 -7.54 -7.18 10.12
CA ALA A 14 -6.50 -6.53 10.93
C ALA A 14 -5.66 -5.50 10.16
N PHE A 15 -5.21 -5.87 8.95
CA PHE A 15 -4.43 -4.98 8.09
C PHE A 15 -5.18 -3.69 7.73
N ILE A 16 -6.47 -3.79 7.39
CA ILE A 16 -7.26 -2.62 6.97
C ILE A 16 -7.46 -1.68 8.15
N VAL A 17 -7.75 -2.23 9.34
CA VAL A 17 -7.96 -1.43 10.55
C VAL A 17 -6.67 -0.72 10.95
N ASN A 18 -5.55 -1.43 11.00
CA ASN A 18 -4.25 -0.84 11.31
C ASN A 18 -3.87 0.25 10.30
N LYS A 19 -4.11 0.02 9.00
CA LYS A 19 -3.82 1.01 7.95
C LYS A 19 -4.66 2.28 8.03
N ILE A 20 -5.92 2.18 8.46
CA ILE A 20 -6.78 3.37 8.63
C ILE A 20 -6.35 4.14 9.88
N LEU A 21 -6.06 3.43 10.98
CA LEU A 21 -5.66 4.04 12.24
C LEU A 21 -4.24 4.61 12.21
N SER A 22 -3.35 4.11 11.34
CA SER A 22 -2.01 4.69 11.18
C SER A 22 -2.01 6.11 10.60
N GLY A 23 -3.13 6.56 10.04
CA GLY A 23 -3.28 7.92 9.51
C GLY A 23 -3.35 9.01 10.59
N PHE A 24 -3.48 8.65 11.87
CA PHE A 24 -3.61 9.60 12.96
C PHE A 24 -2.48 9.46 13.98
N GLN A 25 -1.94 10.58 14.43
CA GLN A 25 -0.80 10.63 15.35
C GLN A 25 -1.11 10.06 16.74
N ASP A 26 -2.37 10.16 17.19
CA ASP A 26 -2.83 9.64 18.48
C ASP A 26 -2.86 8.11 18.53
N THR A 27 -3.15 7.46 17.40
CA THR A 27 -3.29 6.01 17.31
C THR A 27 -2.06 5.32 16.72
N LEU A 28 -1.09 6.09 16.21
CA LEU A 28 0.09 5.56 15.53
C LEU A 28 0.89 4.57 16.39
N MET A 29 1.15 4.91 17.65
CA MET A 29 1.91 4.04 18.56
C MET A 29 1.18 2.73 18.87
N LEU A 30 -0.13 2.81 19.15
CA LEU A 30 -0.97 1.64 19.44
C LEU A 30 -1.04 0.69 18.25
N VAL A 31 -1.16 1.24 17.04
CA VAL A 31 -1.17 0.48 15.79
C VAL A 31 0.19 -0.15 15.49
N ASN A 32 1.28 0.55 15.81
CA ASN A 32 2.63 0.02 15.62
C ASN A 32 2.89 -1.22 16.48
N GLU A 33 2.50 -1.17 17.76
CA GLU A 33 2.57 -2.34 18.63
C GLU A 33 1.70 -3.49 18.09
N MET A 34 0.51 -3.19 17.56
CA MET A 34 -0.34 -4.23 16.98
C MET A 34 0.19 -4.80 15.66
N ASN A 35 0.95 -4.02 14.90
CA ASN A 35 1.67 -4.51 13.72
C ASN A 35 2.85 -5.43 14.10
N ARG A 36 3.56 -5.13 15.19
CA ARG A 36 4.61 -6.03 15.70
C ARG A 36 4.02 -7.34 16.21
N CYS A 37 2.88 -7.25 16.87
CA CYS A 37 2.15 -8.40 17.42
C CYS A 37 1.14 -8.99 16.42
N HIS A 38 1.51 -9.12 15.14
CA HIS A 38 0.62 -9.61 14.09
C HIS A 38 0.19 -11.07 14.26
N PHE A 39 0.91 -11.84 15.08
CA PHE A 39 0.64 -13.26 15.36
C PHE A 39 -0.51 -13.47 16.35
N LEU A 40 -0.98 -12.40 17.00
CA LEU A 40 -2.08 -12.45 17.94
C LEU A 40 -3.42 -12.72 17.25
N ASP A 41 -4.34 -13.34 17.98
CA ASP A 41 -5.69 -13.60 17.49
C ASP A 41 -6.44 -12.28 17.20
N LYS A 42 -7.29 -12.34 16.17
CA LYS A 42 -8.01 -11.16 15.62
C LYS A 42 -8.95 -10.51 16.62
N ASP A 43 -9.53 -11.30 17.53
CA ASP A 43 -10.37 -10.84 18.62
C ASP A 43 -9.60 -9.97 19.61
N MET A 44 -8.39 -10.39 20.00
CA MET A 44 -7.55 -9.64 20.91
C MET A 44 -7.05 -8.34 20.28
N GLN A 45 -6.67 -8.37 18.99
CA GLN A 45 -6.32 -7.15 18.25
C GLN A 45 -7.50 -6.16 18.22
N PHE A 46 -8.72 -6.66 17.98
CA PHE A 46 -9.93 -5.84 18.00
C PHE A 46 -10.20 -5.26 19.39
N HIS A 47 -10.18 -6.09 20.43
CA HIS A 47 -10.45 -5.68 21.81
C HIS A 47 -9.41 -4.68 22.32
N PHE A 48 -8.14 -4.82 21.95
CA PHE A 48 -7.13 -3.84 22.29
C PHE A 48 -7.43 -2.48 21.67
N LEU A 49 -7.71 -2.43 20.37
CA LEU A 49 -7.92 -1.18 19.66
C LEU A 49 -9.21 -0.49 20.10
N ILE A 50 -10.31 -1.21 20.30
CA ILE A 50 -11.58 -0.61 20.74
C ILE A 50 -11.50 -0.03 22.15
N ASN A 51 -10.74 -0.67 23.05
CA ASN A 51 -10.61 -0.22 24.44
C ASN A 51 -9.53 0.85 24.62
N SER A 52 -8.50 0.86 23.78
CA SER A 52 -7.39 1.82 23.88
C SER A 52 -7.65 3.11 23.11
N VAL A 53 -8.39 3.06 22.00
CA VAL A 53 -8.61 4.21 21.13
C VAL A 53 -9.86 4.99 21.56
N ARG A 54 -9.69 6.27 21.90
CA ARG A 54 -10.81 7.17 22.23
C ARG A 54 -11.73 7.38 21.02
N SER A 55 -13.03 7.47 21.22
CA SER A 55 -14.00 7.76 20.15
C SER A 55 -13.82 9.17 19.58
N ARG A 56 -13.56 9.29 18.27
CA ARG A 56 -13.45 10.56 17.52
C ARG A 56 -13.85 10.37 16.07
N LYS A 57 -14.25 11.45 15.39
CA LYS A 57 -14.47 11.46 13.93
C LYS A 57 -13.11 11.34 13.22
N ARG A 58 -12.82 10.16 12.69
CA ARG A 58 -11.56 9.82 12.00
C ARG A 58 -11.86 9.42 10.57
N PHE A 59 -11.29 10.16 9.61
CA PHE A 59 -11.29 9.79 8.20
C PHE A 59 -9.87 9.94 7.64
N SER A 60 -9.32 8.85 7.09
CA SER A 60 -8.02 8.86 6.41
C SER A 60 -8.22 8.30 5.00
N PRO A 61 -7.97 9.07 3.94
CA PRO A 61 -8.06 8.55 2.57
C PRO A 61 -6.96 7.52 2.32
N PHE A 62 -7.25 6.53 1.47
CA PHE A 62 -6.24 5.59 1.01
C PHE A 62 -5.31 6.29 0.00
N LEU A 63 -4.09 6.60 0.44
CA LEU A 63 -3.04 7.09 -0.45
C LEU A 63 -2.76 6.05 -1.53
N ARG A 64 -3.01 6.41 -2.79
CA ARG A 64 -2.66 5.60 -3.96
C ARG A 64 -1.31 6.10 -4.48
N ALA A 65 -0.38 5.18 -4.71
CA ALA A 65 0.86 5.53 -5.37
C ALA A 65 0.58 6.04 -6.79
N ASN A 66 1.22 7.14 -7.20
CA ASN A 66 1.20 7.57 -8.58
C ASN A 66 1.87 6.49 -9.45
N LYS A 67 1.11 5.88 -10.35
CA LYS A 67 1.64 4.89 -11.28
C LYS A 67 2.53 5.59 -12.29
N LEU A 68 3.85 5.42 -12.17
CA LEU A 68 4.81 5.84 -13.20
C LEU A 68 4.67 4.93 -14.42
N LYS A 69 3.87 5.34 -15.41
CA LYS A 69 3.53 4.53 -16.59
C LYS A 69 4.74 4.03 -17.39
N ASN A 70 5.88 4.71 -17.27
CA ASN A 70 7.07 4.43 -18.10
C ASN A 70 8.18 3.65 -17.37
N ILE A 71 8.04 3.40 -16.06
CA ILE A 71 9.10 2.75 -15.29
C ILE A 71 9.29 1.28 -15.70
N GLY A 72 8.23 0.62 -16.19
CA GLY A 72 8.30 -0.77 -16.66
C GLY A 72 9.18 -0.94 -17.91
N VAL A 73 9.08 -0.01 -18.86
CA VAL A 73 9.85 -0.03 -20.12
C VAL A 73 11.34 0.09 -19.85
N ILE A 74 11.72 0.99 -18.95
CA ILE A 74 13.13 1.21 -18.56
C ILE A 74 13.69 -0.04 -17.88
N LYS A 75 12.92 -0.68 -17.00
CA LYS A 75 13.35 -1.91 -16.34
C LYS A 75 13.56 -3.05 -17.32
N GLU A 76 12.66 -3.20 -18.30
CA GLU A 76 12.76 -4.29 -19.27
C GLU A 76 13.93 -4.07 -20.24
N TYR A 77 14.18 -2.82 -20.66
CA TYR A 77 15.27 -2.52 -21.59
C TYR A 77 16.66 -2.56 -20.96
N TYR A 78 16.81 -1.99 -19.76
CA TYR A 78 18.11 -1.86 -19.09
C TYR A 78 18.36 -2.90 -17.99
N GLY A 79 17.37 -3.74 -17.64
CA GLY A 79 17.48 -4.68 -16.51
C GLY A 79 17.62 -4.00 -15.14
N TYR A 80 17.16 -2.75 -15.01
CA TYR A 80 17.34 -1.97 -13.78
C TYR A 80 16.38 -2.38 -12.66
N ASN A 81 16.87 -2.24 -11.41
CA ASN A 81 16.02 -2.30 -10.22
C ASN A 81 15.09 -1.06 -10.15
N ASN A 82 14.02 -1.12 -9.34
CA ASN A 82 13.00 -0.07 -9.21
C ASN A 82 13.56 1.32 -8.92
N GLU A 83 14.58 1.42 -8.08
CA GLU A 83 15.18 2.69 -7.70
C GLU A 83 16.00 3.28 -8.84
N LYS A 84 16.86 2.48 -9.46
CA LYS A 84 17.64 2.87 -10.64
C LYS A 84 16.75 3.27 -11.82
N ALA A 85 15.61 2.59 -11.98
CA ALA A 85 14.63 2.93 -13.02
C ALA A 85 13.91 4.27 -12.76
N LYS A 86 13.74 4.71 -11.50
CA LYS A 86 13.23 6.05 -11.19
C LYS A 86 14.26 7.11 -11.56
N VAL A 87 15.52 6.92 -11.16
CA VAL A 87 16.61 7.85 -11.49
C VAL A 87 16.78 7.97 -13.01
N ALA A 88 16.74 6.85 -13.72
CA ALA A 88 16.78 6.86 -15.18
C ALA A 88 15.58 7.60 -15.78
N LEU A 89 14.37 7.44 -15.22
CA LEU A 89 13.17 8.15 -15.69
C LEU A 89 13.29 9.68 -15.55
N ASP A 90 13.99 10.15 -14.52
CA ASP A 90 14.22 11.59 -14.32
C ASP A 90 15.27 12.16 -15.30
N ILE A 91 16.20 11.32 -15.77
CA ILE A 91 17.25 11.69 -16.74
C ILE A 91 16.75 11.60 -18.19
N LEU A 92 15.95 10.59 -18.50
CA LEU A 92 15.49 10.28 -19.86
C LEU A 92 14.46 11.30 -20.37
N THR A 93 14.69 11.82 -21.57
CA THR A 93 13.75 12.71 -22.26
C THR A 93 12.57 11.93 -22.85
N LYS A 94 11.48 12.64 -23.17
CA LYS A 94 10.25 12.04 -23.72
C LYS A 94 10.49 11.35 -25.08
N ASP A 95 11.45 11.83 -25.85
CA ASP A 95 11.77 11.28 -27.17
C ASP A 95 12.60 10.00 -27.05
N GLU A 96 13.57 9.96 -26.15
CA GLU A 96 14.32 8.74 -25.82
C GLU A 96 13.39 7.64 -25.29
N LEU A 97 12.39 8.02 -24.48
CA LEU A 97 11.35 7.10 -24.00
C LEU A 97 10.49 6.52 -25.13
N LYS A 98 10.22 7.29 -26.19
CA LYS A 98 9.51 6.78 -27.38
C LYS A 98 10.38 5.79 -28.14
N THR A 99 11.65 6.14 -28.38
CA THR A 99 12.60 5.24 -29.06
C THR A 99 12.80 3.94 -28.28
N LEU A 100 12.85 4.02 -26.94
CA LEU A 100 12.90 2.84 -26.08
C LEU A 100 11.66 1.95 -26.24
N LYS A 101 10.47 2.55 -26.30
CA LYS A 101 9.22 1.79 -26.54
C LYS A 101 9.19 1.14 -27.91
N GLU A 102 9.69 1.82 -28.94
CA GLU A 102 9.81 1.28 -30.29
C GLU A 102 10.81 0.11 -30.35
N LYS A 103 11.98 0.25 -29.70
CA LYS A 103 12.99 -0.82 -29.64
C LYS A 103 12.53 -2.03 -28.83
N LEU A 104 11.72 -1.82 -27.80
CA LEU A 104 11.14 -2.88 -26.98
C LEU A 104 9.94 -3.56 -27.66
N TYR A 105 9.51 -3.07 -28.82
CA TYR A 105 8.38 -3.63 -29.54
C TYR A 105 8.75 -4.97 -30.18
N LYS A 106 8.36 -6.07 -29.53
CA LYS A 106 8.64 -7.45 -29.98
C LYS A 106 7.66 -7.96 -31.06
N GLY A 107 6.87 -7.08 -31.68
CA GLY A 107 5.95 -7.38 -32.78
C GLY A 107 4.47 -7.45 -32.38
N GLY A 108 3.60 -7.12 -33.34
CA GLY A 108 2.14 -6.99 -33.24
C GLY A 108 1.64 -5.91 -34.20
N THR A 109 0.51 -6.10 -34.89
CA THR A 109 0.04 -5.14 -35.92
C THR A 109 -0.45 -3.85 -35.25
N LYS A 110 -0.09 -2.70 -35.84
CA LYS A 110 -0.58 -1.37 -35.46
C LYS A 110 -2.12 -1.30 -35.46
#